data_AF-A0A947BV32-F1
#
_entry.id   AF-A0A947BV32-F1
#
_cell.length_a   1.000
_cell.length_b   1.000
_cell.length_c   1.000
_cell.angle_alpha   90.00
_cell.angle_beta   90.00
_cell.angle_gamma   90.00
#
_symmetry.space_group_name_H-M   'P 1'
#
loop_
_entity.id
_entity.type
_entity.pdbx_description
1 polymer ?
#
loop_
_entity_poly.entity_id
_entity_poly.type
_entity_poly.pdbx_seq_one_letter_code
_entity_poly.pdbx_strand_id
1 'polypeptide(L)'
;MFKKSILSSSLALALVAPSFVMAEIEATVELKNETAIFTSNGQTIGQATSMVDDITDHHDVMKFQNQVKIFLNGDIGEESSWHAELQMIYDAAAIDDSASGGVNYKDHEIYTQNDYFRELYVDTEAAGWSWRLGKQQVVWGTADGIKLLDIINPTDFREVNQNVMEDSRIPIWMINAERELGDNGNLQVVVSQVAANKIPGLNAGGDEGHPFMMKGVDTITGQVNGFRNIAPALASTATSFSLLAAGGGFGPSPAGLVPFTTLTVDTFASSAWNITGPVITPAGFATGTSDSVAIDNPAAEN
;
A
#
# COMPACT_ATOMS: atom_id res chain seq x y z
N MET A 1 12.04 -12.99 -51.61
CA MET A 1 12.65 -13.40 -50.32
C MET A 1 11.96 -12.60 -49.22
N PHE A 2 10.85 -13.10 -48.69
CA PHE A 2 10.03 -12.40 -47.68
C PHE A 2 10.17 -13.14 -46.34
N LYS A 3 10.76 -12.48 -45.34
CA LYS A 3 10.75 -12.96 -43.94
C LYS A 3 9.34 -12.75 -43.37
N LYS A 4 8.61 -13.84 -43.13
CA LYS A 4 7.37 -13.83 -42.35
C LYS A 4 7.74 -13.89 -40.86
N SER A 5 7.48 -12.79 -40.15
CA SER A 5 7.46 -12.75 -38.69
C SER A 5 6.17 -13.44 -38.22
N ILE A 6 6.30 -14.37 -37.27
CA ILE A 6 5.22 -15.20 -36.71
C ILE A 6 4.27 -14.40 -35.77
N LEU A 7 4.42 -13.08 -35.67
CA LEU A 7 3.64 -12.27 -34.74
C LEU A 7 2.25 -11.82 -35.22
N SER A 8 1.84 -12.11 -36.46
CA SER A 8 0.62 -11.53 -37.05
C SER A 8 -0.59 -12.46 -37.07
N SER A 9 -0.57 -13.60 -36.38
CA SER A 9 -1.67 -14.57 -36.39
C SER A 9 -2.27 -14.90 -35.01
N SER A 10 -1.85 -14.24 -33.93
CA SER A 10 -2.44 -14.42 -32.58
C SER A 10 -3.46 -13.33 -32.19
N LEU A 11 -3.68 -12.31 -33.00
CA LEU A 11 -4.50 -11.14 -32.63
C LEU A 11 -5.99 -11.22 -33.03
N ALA A 12 -6.52 -12.42 -33.30
CA ALA A 12 -7.90 -12.59 -33.76
C ALA A 12 -8.72 -13.62 -32.95
N LEU A 13 -8.37 -13.83 -31.67
CA LEU A 13 -9.11 -14.74 -30.78
C LEU A 13 -9.21 -14.18 -29.36
N ALA A 14 -9.76 -12.97 -29.21
CA ALA A 14 -9.95 -12.33 -27.90
C ALA A 14 -11.21 -11.46 -27.85
N LEU A 15 -12.31 -11.95 -28.41
CA LEU A 15 -13.63 -11.34 -28.24
C LEU A 15 -14.63 -12.48 -28.07
N VAL A 16 -15.05 -12.73 -26.83
CA VAL A 16 -15.69 -13.95 -26.29
C VAL A 16 -14.64 -14.95 -25.76
N ALA A 17 -14.66 -15.19 -24.45
CA ALA A 17 -13.68 -16.00 -23.71
C ALA A 17 -13.36 -17.33 -24.43
N PRO A 18 -12.10 -17.55 -24.86
CA PRO A 18 -11.71 -18.81 -25.48
C PRO A 18 -11.26 -19.78 -24.39
N SER A 19 -12.17 -20.61 -23.88
CA SER A 19 -11.75 -21.85 -23.22
C SER A 19 -11.17 -22.77 -24.30
N PHE A 20 -9.89 -23.12 -24.20
CA PHE A 20 -9.25 -24.11 -25.08
C PHE A 20 -8.86 -25.32 -24.25
N VAL A 21 -9.32 -26.49 -24.67
CA VAL A 21 -8.94 -27.77 -24.07
C VAL A 21 -7.85 -28.38 -24.95
N MET A 22 -6.64 -28.48 -24.40
CA MET A 22 -5.54 -29.22 -25.01
C MET A 22 -5.35 -30.46 -24.15
N ALA A 23 -5.83 -31.61 -24.64
CA ALA A 23 -5.76 -32.94 -24.02
C ALA A 23 -5.48 -32.92 -22.50
N GLU A 24 -6.55 -32.94 -21.70
CA GLU A 24 -6.53 -33.02 -20.22
C GLU A 24 -6.21 -31.71 -19.47
N ILE A 25 -5.86 -30.63 -20.16
CA ILE A 25 -5.68 -29.30 -19.56
C ILE A 25 -6.79 -28.34 -20.02
N GLU A 26 -7.54 -27.81 -19.07
CA GLU A 26 -8.50 -26.72 -19.27
C GLU A 26 -7.82 -25.38 -18.96
N ALA A 27 -7.80 -24.50 -19.95
CA ALA A 27 -7.29 -23.15 -19.79
C ALA A 27 -8.42 -22.12 -19.97
N THR A 28 -8.54 -21.22 -19.00
CA THR A 28 -9.47 -20.08 -19.05
C THR A 28 -8.68 -18.79 -18.95
N VAL A 29 -9.02 -17.81 -19.79
CA VAL A 29 -8.36 -16.50 -19.81
C VAL A 29 -9.39 -15.41 -19.57
N GLU A 30 -9.12 -14.54 -18.59
CA GLU A 30 -9.90 -13.36 -18.28
C GLU A 30 -9.07 -12.10 -18.57
N LEU A 31 -9.70 -11.14 -19.24
CA LEU A 31 -9.12 -9.82 -19.50
C LEU A 31 -9.98 -8.78 -18.79
N LYS A 32 -9.36 -7.97 -17.94
CA LYS A 32 -10.03 -6.94 -17.16
C LYS A 32 -9.30 -5.61 -17.34
N ASN A 33 -10.07 -4.55 -17.55
CA ASN A 33 -9.57 -3.19 -17.50
C ASN A 33 -10.37 -2.42 -16.45
N GLU A 34 -9.68 -1.75 -15.54
CA GLU A 34 -10.27 -0.91 -14.51
C GLU A 34 -9.73 0.50 -14.65
N THR A 35 -10.65 1.46 -14.68
CA THR A 35 -10.31 2.89 -14.75
C THR A 35 -11.10 3.64 -13.68
N ALA A 36 -10.40 4.41 -12.85
CA ALA A 36 -10.99 5.30 -11.87
C ALA A 36 -10.53 6.74 -12.13
N ILE A 37 -11.47 7.68 -12.12
CA ILE A 37 -11.23 9.10 -12.39
C ILE A 37 -11.82 9.92 -11.26
N PHE A 38 -11.04 10.87 -10.75
CA PHE A 38 -11.51 11.82 -9.76
C PHE A 38 -12.31 12.93 -10.45
N THR A 39 -13.60 13.03 -10.16
CA THR A 39 -14.52 13.94 -10.87
C THR A 39 -14.76 15.27 -10.16
N SER A 40 -14.41 15.37 -8.89
CA SER A 40 -14.63 16.55 -8.05
C SER A 40 -13.30 17.24 -7.75
N ASN A 41 -13.36 18.53 -7.39
CA ASN A 41 -12.16 19.26 -6.95
C ASN A 41 -11.87 18.92 -5.50
N GLY A 42 -10.64 18.51 -5.20
CA GLY A 42 -10.20 18.21 -3.84
C GLY A 42 -8.86 17.50 -3.82
N GLN A 43 -8.25 17.45 -2.64
CA GLN A 43 -7.08 16.62 -2.38
C GLN A 43 -7.53 15.25 -1.86
N THR A 44 -6.85 14.21 -2.32
CA THR A 44 -6.98 12.85 -1.81
C THR A 44 -6.18 12.69 -0.52
N ILE A 45 -6.44 11.60 0.20
CA ILE A 45 -5.79 11.33 1.49
C ILE A 45 -4.31 11.05 1.25
N GLY A 46 -3.43 11.71 2.00
CA GLY A 46 -1.98 11.56 1.85
C GLY A 46 -1.39 12.17 0.57
N GLN A 47 -2.10 13.07 -0.12
CA GLN A 47 -1.60 13.79 -1.31
C GLN A 47 -0.88 15.10 -0.97
N ALA A 48 -1.17 15.70 0.19
CA ALA A 48 -0.58 16.97 0.57
C ALA A 48 0.93 16.83 0.77
N THR A 49 1.69 17.65 0.05
CA THR A 49 3.17 17.67 0.07
C THR A 49 3.73 18.63 1.14
N SER A 50 2.88 19.52 1.68
CA SER A 50 3.22 20.48 2.74
C SER A 50 2.02 20.77 3.65
N MET A 51 2.25 21.29 4.86
CA MET A 51 1.19 21.64 5.82
C MET A 51 0.30 22.80 5.35
N VAL A 52 0.77 23.56 4.35
CA VAL A 52 0.04 24.69 3.74
C VAL A 52 -0.35 24.36 2.30
N ASP A 53 -0.24 23.09 1.90
CA ASP A 53 -0.60 22.64 0.57
C ASP A 53 -2.13 22.62 0.40
N ASP A 54 -2.65 23.57 -0.35
CA ASP A 54 -4.06 23.65 -0.78
C ASP A 54 -4.18 23.43 -2.30
N ILE A 55 -3.14 22.85 -2.94
CA ILE A 55 -3.17 22.51 -4.35
C ILE A 55 -4.22 21.43 -4.54
N THR A 56 -5.30 21.78 -5.24
CA THR A 56 -6.36 20.86 -5.60
C THR A 56 -6.14 20.38 -7.02
N ASP A 57 -5.81 19.10 -7.18
CA ASP A 57 -5.71 18.51 -8.51
C ASP A 57 -7.10 18.25 -9.09
N HIS A 58 -7.26 18.57 -10.38
CA HIS A 58 -8.49 18.38 -11.12
C HIS A 58 -8.35 17.15 -12.01
N HIS A 59 -9.38 16.31 -12.05
CA HIS A 59 -9.53 15.28 -13.08
C HIS A 59 -8.37 14.29 -13.19
N ASP A 60 -7.76 13.93 -12.05
CA ASP A 60 -6.68 12.95 -12.06
C ASP A 60 -7.22 11.53 -12.30
N VAL A 61 -6.47 10.78 -13.10
CA VAL A 61 -6.71 9.36 -13.30
C VAL A 61 -6.14 8.67 -12.08
N MET A 62 -7.02 8.23 -11.19
CA MET A 62 -6.63 7.57 -9.94
C MET A 62 -6.19 6.13 -10.18
N LYS A 63 -6.73 5.50 -11.22
CA LYS A 63 -6.45 4.10 -11.55
C LYS A 63 -6.57 3.90 -13.04
N PHE A 64 -5.59 3.26 -13.64
CA PHE A 64 -5.69 2.74 -15.00
C PHE A 64 -4.99 1.40 -15.08
N GLN A 65 -5.70 0.37 -14.64
CA GLN A 65 -5.18 -0.97 -14.48
C GLN A 65 -5.64 -1.87 -15.62
N ASN A 66 -4.68 -2.53 -16.27
CA ASN A 66 -4.94 -3.62 -17.20
C ASN A 66 -4.51 -4.93 -16.54
N GLN A 67 -5.40 -5.91 -16.57
CA GLN A 67 -5.19 -7.21 -15.94
C GLN A 67 -5.52 -8.33 -16.92
N VAL A 68 -4.67 -9.35 -16.91
CA VAL A 68 -4.85 -10.62 -17.60
C VAL A 68 -4.76 -11.72 -16.56
N LYS A 69 -5.79 -12.53 -16.39
CA LYS A 69 -5.76 -13.74 -15.58
C LYS A 69 -5.84 -14.97 -16.47
N ILE A 70 -5.01 -15.96 -16.18
CA ILE A 70 -4.96 -17.23 -16.88
C ILE A 70 -5.07 -18.32 -15.83
N PHE A 71 -6.16 -19.08 -15.90
CA PHE A 71 -6.41 -20.24 -15.07
C PHE A 71 -6.07 -21.48 -15.87
N LEU A 72 -5.28 -22.37 -15.26
CA LEU A 72 -4.91 -23.66 -15.82
C LEU A 72 -5.35 -24.73 -14.83
N ASN A 73 -6.18 -25.66 -15.30
CA ASN A 73 -6.59 -26.83 -14.55
C ASN A 73 -6.17 -28.06 -15.32
N GLY A 74 -5.77 -29.11 -14.62
CA GLY A 74 -5.62 -30.41 -15.25
C GLY A 74 -5.69 -31.53 -14.23
N ASP A 75 -5.96 -32.71 -14.74
CA ASP A 75 -5.98 -33.93 -13.95
C ASP A 75 -4.59 -34.60 -14.02
N ILE A 76 -4.20 -35.25 -12.92
CA ILE A 76 -2.98 -36.05 -12.81
C ILE A 76 -3.40 -37.45 -12.37
N GLY A 77 -3.77 -38.28 -13.34
CA GLY A 77 -4.30 -39.62 -13.07
C GLY A 77 -5.76 -39.57 -12.57
N GLU A 78 -6.18 -40.59 -11.82
CA GLU A 78 -7.59 -40.75 -11.44
C GLU A 78 -7.97 -40.08 -10.10
N GLU A 79 -6.99 -39.80 -9.24
CA GLU A 79 -7.21 -39.39 -7.84
C GLU A 79 -6.56 -38.04 -7.51
N SER A 80 -6.00 -37.34 -8.49
CA SER A 80 -5.29 -36.08 -8.25
C SER A 80 -5.50 -35.08 -9.37
N SER A 81 -5.56 -33.81 -9.00
CA SER A 81 -5.71 -32.69 -9.93
C SER A 81 -4.79 -31.54 -9.52
N TRP A 82 -4.52 -30.63 -10.44
CA TRP A 82 -3.74 -29.43 -10.17
C TRP A 82 -4.43 -28.19 -10.73
N HIS A 83 -4.21 -27.09 -10.04
CA HIS A 83 -4.69 -25.77 -10.40
C HIS A 83 -3.53 -24.79 -10.40
N ALA A 84 -3.47 -23.92 -11.40
CA ALA A 84 -2.57 -22.77 -11.41
C ALA A 84 -3.31 -21.52 -11.91
N GLU A 85 -3.13 -20.41 -11.18
CA GLU A 85 -3.59 -19.09 -11.55
C GLU A 85 -2.38 -18.17 -11.78
N LEU A 86 -2.26 -17.74 -13.04
CA LEU A 86 -1.29 -16.74 -13.46
C LEU A 86 -2.01 -15.42 -13.67
N GLN A 87 -1.45 -14.35 -13.15
CA GLN A 87 -1.98 -13.01 -13.26
C GLN A 87 -0.91 -12.09 -13.84
N MET A 88 -1.26 -11.19 -14.73
CA MET A 88 -0.38 -10.10 -15.17
C MET A 88 -1.16 -8.81 -15.02
N ILE A 89 -0.63 -7.87 -14.24
CA ILE A 89 -1.22 -6.57 -13.97
C ILE A 89 -0.23 -5.48 -14.35
N TYR A 90 -0.76 -4.41 -14.92
CA TYR A 90 -0.06 -3.14 -15.10
C TYR A 90 -1.02 -1.99 -14.80
N ASP A 91 -0.72 -1.18 -13.80
CA ASP A 91 -1.43 0.06 -13.47
C ASP A 91 -0.57 1.28 -13.81
N ALA A 92 -1.01 2.05 -14.80
CA ALA A 92 -0.27 3.22 -15.27
C ALA A 92 -0.38 4.43 -14.31
N ALA A 93 -1.41 4.46 -13.47
CA ALA A 93 -1.71 5.57 -12.56
C ALA A 93 -1.27 5.31 -11.12
N ALA A 94 -0.94 4.06 -10.79
CA ALA A 94 -0.49 3.70 -9.45
C ALA A 94 0.85 4.36 -9.08
N ILE A 95 1.08 4.56 -7.79
CA ILE A 95 2.35 5.06 -7.27
C ILE A 95 3.43 3.97 -7.27
N ASP A 96 4.70 4.39 -7.36
CA ASP A 96 5.85 3.51 -7.15
C ASP A 96 6.67 4.04 -5.98
N ASP A 97 6.50 3.43 -4.82
CA ASP A 97 7.19 3.80 -3.58
C ASP A 97 8.40 2.89 -3.30
N SER A 98 8.82 2.07 -4.27
CA SER A 98 9.91 1.10 -4.07
C SER A 98 11.25 1.77 -3.74
N ALA A 99 11.46 3.00 -4.23
CA ALA A 99 12.68 3.77 -4.02
C ALA A 99 12.87 4.22 -2.56
N SER A 100 11.78 4.41 -1.80
CA SER A 100 11.78 4.82 -0.39
C SER A 100 11.73 3.62 0.57
N GLY A 101 11.71 2.39 0.04
CA GLY A 101 11.48 1.16 0.81
C GLY A 101 9.99 0.83 1.02
N GLY A 102 9.10 1.48 0.27
CA GLY A 102 7.68 1.14 0.15
C GLY A 102 7.41 0.03 -0.85
N VAL A 103 6.17 -0.04 -1.33
CA VAL A 103 5.66 -1.10 -2.21
C VAL A 103 5.52 -0.58 -3.65
N ASN A 104 5.85 -1.43 -4.64
CA ASN A 104 5.50 -1.13 -6.04
C ASN A 104 4.02 -1.47 -6.29
N TYR A 105 3.21 -0.47 -6.64
CA TYR A 105 1.80 -0.68 -6.98
C TYR A 105 1.53 -0.70 -8.49
N LYS A 106 2.49 -0.26 -9.32
CA LYS A 106 2.34 -0.22 -10.80
C LYS A 106 2.36 -1.60 -11.42
N ASP A 107 3.30 -2.42 -10.96
CA ASP A 107 3.62 -3.70 -11.56
C ASP A 107 3.44 -4.84 -10.56
N HIS A 108 4.09 -5.95 -10.85
CA HIS A 108 4.19 -7.11 -10.00
C HIS A 108 4.95 -6.84 -8.72
N GLU A 109 4.35 -7.26 -7.61
CA GLU A 109 4.99 -7.35 -6.32
C GLU A 109 4.61 -8.68 -5.65
N ILE A 110 5.60 -9.36 -5.09
CA ILE A 110 5.41 -10.69 -4.49
C ILE A 110 4.58 -10.56 -3.21
N TYR A 111 3.68 -11.53 -2.96
CA TYR A 111 2.78 -11.53 -1.80
C TYR A 111 1.93 -10.26 -1.72
N THR A 112 1.49 -9.75 -2.86
CA THR A 112 0.48 -8.68 -2.95
C THR A 112 -0.67 -9.15 -3.83
N GLN A 113 -1.70 -8.31 -3.94
CA GLN A 113 -2.71 -8.48 -4.97
C GLN A 113 -2.14 -8.53 -6.39
N ASN A 114 -0.99 -7.91 -6.66
CA ASN A 114 -0.33 -7.89 -7.97
C ASN A 114 0.70 -9.02 -8.16
N ASP A 115 0.63 -10.08 -7.36
CA ASP A 115 1.49 -11.24 -7.57
C ASP A 115 1.16 -11.91 -8.91
N TYR A 116 2.19 -12.29 -9.67
CA TYR A 116 2.01 -12.97 -10.95
C TYR A 116 1.54 -14.41 -10.79
N PHE A 117 1.88 -15.05 -9.67
CA PHE A 117 1.46 -16.41 -9.35
C PHE A 117 0.52 -16.34 -8.17
N ARG A 118 -0.79 -16.34 -8.41
CA ARG A 118 -1.77 -16.22 -7.32
C ARG A 118 -1.98 -17.55 -6.65
N GLU A 119 -2.40 -18.55 -7.40
CA GLU A 119 -2.68 -19.88 -6.88
C GLU A 119 -1.88 -20.93 -7.63
N LEU A 120 -1.38 -21.91 -6.90
CA LEU A 120 -0.73 -23.09 -7.44
C LEU A 120 -0.85 -24.18 -6.40
N TYR A 121 -1.78 -25.11 -6.61
CA TYR A 121 -1.97 -26.21 -5.68
C TYR A 121 -2.25 -27.52 -6.41
N VAL A 122 -1.97 -28.60 -5.72
CA VAL A 122 -2.30 -29.96 -6.12
C VAL A 122 -3.26 -30.53 -5.09
N ASP A 123 -4.36 -31.08 -5.58
CA ASP A 123 -5.32 -31.85 -4.80
C ASP A 123 -5.06 -33.34 -5.02
N THR A 124 -5.00 -34.10 -3.93
CA THR A 124 -4.80 -35.56 -3.99
C THR A 124 -5.56 -36.23 -2.85
N GLU A 125 -6.19 -37.36 -3.16
CA GLU A 125 -6.82 -38.20 -2.16
C GLU A 125 -5.91 -39.37 -1.80
N ALA A 126 -5.52 -39.47 -0.53
CA ALA A 126 -4.64 -40.53 -0.08
C ALA A 126 -4.98 -40.97 1.35
N ALA A 127 -5.06 -42.29 1.56
CA ALA A 127 -5.32 -42.91 2.87
C ALA A 127 -6.61 -42.41 3.56
N GLY A 128 -7.64 -42.07 2.78
CA GLY A 128 -8.92 -41.55 3.30
C GLY A 128 -8.84 -40.10 3.80
N TRP A 129 -7.83 -39.36 3.37
CA TRP A 129 -7.67 -37.92 3.56
C TRP A 129 -7.67 -37.23 2.19
N SER A 130 -8.33 -36.08 2.11
CA SER A 130 -8.17 -35.14 1.01
C SER A 130 -7.09 -34.15 1.37
N TRP A 131 -6.04 -34.06 0.54
CA TRP A 131 -4.92 -33.16 0.75
C TRP A 131 -4.90 -32.11 -0.35
N ARG A 132 -4.77 -30.84 0.06
CA ARG A 132 -4.46 -29.72 -0.83
C ARG A 132 -3.14 -29.10 -0.43
N LEU A 133 -2.18 -29.15 -1.34
CA LEU A 133 -0.80 -28.72 -1.10
C LEU A 133 -0.42 -27.63 -2.10
N GLY A 134 -0.06 -26.45 -1.60
CA GLY A 134 0.47 -25.39 -2.46
C GLY A 134 0.10 -23.99 -2.00
N LYS A 135 0.20 -23.03 -2.92
CA LYS A 135 -0.26 -21.66 -2.72
C LYS A 135 -1.75 -21.60 -3.03
N GLN A 136 -2.56 -21.29 -2.03
CA GLN A 136 -4.02 -21.37 -2.11
C GLN A 136 -4.67 -20.33 -1.20
N GLN A 137 -5.96 -20.10 -1.43
CA GLN A 137 -6.80 -19.25 -0.59
C GLN A 137 -7.91 -20.06 0.07
N VAL A 138 -7.85 -20.21 1.39
CA VAL A 138 -8.87 -20.96 2.16
C VAL A 138 -9.76 -20.02 2.95
N VAL A 139 -11.05 -19.99 2.66
CA VAL A 139 -12.00 -19.13 3.37
C VAL A 139 -12.51 -19.84 4.62
N TRP A 140 -12.20 -19.29 5.80
CA TRP A 140 -12.76 -19.77 7.06
C TRP A 140 -13.79 -18.78 7.61
N GLY A 141 -15.08 -19.14 7.56
CA GLY A 141 -16.16 -18.33 8.15
C GLY A 141 -16.48 -17.06 7.36
N THR A 142 -17.36 -17.18 6.37
CA THR A 142 -17.94 -16.04 5.65
C THR A 142 -19.13 -15.49 6.44
N ALA A 143 -18.97 -14.31 7.06
CA ALA A 143 -20.10 -13.53 7.57
C ALA A 143 -20.26 -12.27 6.71
N ASP A 144 -21.52 -11.97 6.39
CA ASP A 144 -22.00 -10.90 5.51
C ASP A 144 -21.21 -9.58 5.63
N GLY A 145 -20.56 -9.17 4.54
CA GLY A 145 -19.96 -7.85 4.34
C GLY A 145 -18.65 -7.53 5.07
N ILE A 146 -18.29 -8.25 6.14
CA ILE A 146 -17.06 -7.99 6.93
C ILE A 146 -16.35 -9.28 7.36
N LYS A 147 -15.04 -9.33 7.07
CA LYS A 147 -14.15 -10.44 7.43
C LYS A 147 -13.82 -10.40 8.93
N LEU A 148 -14.64 -11.05 9.76
CA LEU A 148 -14.46 -11.05 11.22
C LEU A 148 -13.59 -12.20 11.75
N LEU A 149 -13.60 -13.37 11.08
CA LEU A 149 -13.00 -14.62 11.60
C LEU A 149 -12.00 -15.29 10.65
N ASP A 150 -11.85 -14.80 9.42
CA ASP A 150 -10.88 -15.35 8.46
C ASP A 150 -9.49 -14.71 8.72
N ILE A 151 -8.75 -15.34 9.64
CA ILE A 151 -7.38 -14.94 10.06
C ILE A 151 -6.31 -15.62 9.18
N ILE A 152 -6.68 -16.66 8.43
CA ILE A 152 -5.70 -17.56 7.79
C ILE A 152 -5.00 -16.87 6.62
N ASN A 153 -5.76 -16.25 5.71
CA ASN A 153 -5.15 -15.53 4.58
C ASN A 153 -5.02 -14.05 4.92
N PRO A 154 -3.84 -13.43 4.77
CA PRO A 154 -3.70 -11.99 4.89
C PRO A 154 -4.48 -11.26 3.78
N THR A 155 -4.86 -10.02 4.06
CA THR A 155 -5.58 -9.15 3.13
C THR A 155 -4.72 -7.95 2.76
N ASP A 156 -4.74 -7.61 1.48
CA ASP A 156 -4.21 -6.38 0.90
C ASP A 156 -5.29 -5.31 0.89
N PHE A 157 -5.12 -4.26 1.70
CA PHE A 157 -6.05 -3.17 1.86
C PHE A 157 -5.74 -1.98 0.94
N ARG A 158 -4.96 -2.19 -0.13
CA ARG A 158 -4.68 -1.13 -1.11
C ARG A 158 -5.92 -0.45 -1.66
N GLU A 159 -7.00 -1.19 -1.88
CA GLU A 159 -8.23 -0.67 -2.45
C GLU A 159 -9.41 -1.01 -1.54
N VAL A 160 -9.49 -0.25 -0.47
CA VAL A 160 -10.50 -0.44 0.58
C VAL A 160 -11.90 -0.38 -0.03
N ASN A 161 -12.63 -1.49 0.08
CA ASN A 161 -14.04 -1.63 -0.30
C ASN A 161 -14.37 -1.45 -1.80
N GLN A 162 -13.37 -1.23 -2.67
CA GLN A 162 -13.57 -1.26 -4.13
C GLN A 162 -13.33 -2.65 -4.71
N ASN A 163 -12.34 -3.37 -4.17
CA ASN A 163 -12.05 -4.71 -4.61
C ASN A 163 -13.03 -5.74 -4.05
N VAL A 164 -13.34 -6.72 -4.89
CA VAL A 164 -14.04 -7.93 -4.47
C VAL A 164 -13.16 -8.64 -3.43
N MET A 165 -13.78 -9.18 -2.38
CA MET A 165 -13.06 -9.77 -1.24
C MET A 165 -12.12 -10.92 -1.62
N GLU A 166 -12.37 -11.57 -2.76
CA GLU A 166 -11.48 -12.60 -3.30
C GLU A 166 -10.19 -12.03 -3.86
N ASP A 167 -10.26 -10.88 -4.53
CA ASP A 167 -9.11 -10.25 -5.16
C ASP A 167 -8.16 -9.65 -4.11
N SER A 168 -8.72 -9.09 -3.02
CA SER A 168 -7.95 -8.48 -1.93
C SER A 168 -7.24 -9.48 -1.01
N ARG A 169 -7.61 -10.76 -1.01
CA ARG A 169 -6.90 -11.79 -0.24
C ARG A 169 -5.60 -12.13 -0.96
N ILE A 170 -4.52 -12.26 -0.18
CA ILE A 170 -3.21 -12.68 -0.68
C ILE A 170 -3.11 -14.19 -0.45
N PRO A 171 -3.02 -15.01 -1.50
CA PRO A 171 -2.83 -16.45 -1.34
C PRO A 171 -1.48 -16.76 -0.70
N ILE A 172 -1.44 -17.78 0.15
CA ILE A 172 -0.25 -18.18 0.88
C ILE A 172 0.01 -19.67 0.72
N TRP A 173 1.28 -20.07 0.91
CA TRP A 173 1.65 -21.47 0.93
C TRP A 173 1.03 -22.15 2.15
N MET A 174 0.27 -23.22 1.89
CA MET A 174 -0.53 -23.90 2.87
C MET A 174 -0.69 -25.38 2.55
N ILE A 175 -0.71 -26.17 3.62
CA ILE A 175 -1.13 -27.56 3.63
C ILE A 175 -2.52 -27.59 4.26
N ASN A 176 -3.50 -28.07 3.50
CA ASN A 176 -4.83 -28.35 4.01
C ASN A 176 -5.09 -29.85 3.91
N ALA A 177 -5.50 -30.44 5.01
CA ALA A 177 -5.81 -31.87 5.10
C ALA A 177 -7.20 -32.02 5.71
N GLU A 178 -8.11 -32.66 4.98
CA GLU A 178 -9.47 -32.92 5.43
C GLU A 178 -9.75 -34.42 5.47
N ARG A 179 -10.46 -34.85 6.52
CA ARG A 179 -10.92 -36.21 6.65
C ARG A 179 -12.33 -36.27 7.21
N GLU A 180 -13.17 -37.03 6.53
CA GLU A 180 -14.50 -37.40 7.00
C GLU A 180 -14.41 -38.43 8.15
N LEU A 181 -15.13 -38.14 9.22
CA LEU A 181 -15.18 -38.91 10.47
C LEU A 181 -16.61 -39.41 10.70
N GLY A 182 -16.95 -40.53 10.08
CA GLY A 182 -18.29 -41.13 10.17
C GLY A 182 -19.35 -40.36 9.37
N ASP A 183 -20.61 -40.40 9.81
CA ASP A 183 -21.74 -39.89 9.03
C ASP A 183 -21.94 -38.36 9.13
N ASN A 184 -21.31 -37.68 10.11
CA ASN A 184 -21.63 -36.27 10.44
C ASN A 184 -20.44 -35.43 10.97
N GLY A 185 -19.21 -35.94 10.92
CA GLY A 185 -18.04 -35.20 11.44
C GLY A 185 -17.01 -34.99 10.35
N ASN A 186 -16.47 -33.78 10.23
CA ASN A 186 -15.28 -33.52 9.44
C ASN A 186 -14.14 -33.07 10.36
N LEU A 187 -12.91 -33.47 10.02
CA LEU A 187 -11.69 -33.00 10.65
C LEU A 187 -10.86 -32.30 9.58
N GLN A 188 -10.69 -30.99 9.72
CA GLN A 188 -9.83 -30.20 8.85
C GLN A 188 -8.62 -29.69 9.63
N VAL A 189 -7.43 -29.91 9.08
CA VAL A 189 -6.16 -29.44 9.64
C VAL A 189 -5.50 -28.54 8.61
N VAL A 190 -5.24 -27.30 8.99
CA VAL A 190 -4.62 -26.29 8.14
C VAL A 190 -3.31 -25.84 8.75
N VAL A 191 -2.23 -25.93 7.98
CA VAL A 191 -0.91 -25.39 8.33
C VAL A 191 -0.51 -24.41 7.26
N SER A 192 -0.37 -23.14 7.62
CA SER A 192 -0.09 -22.06 6.69
C SER A 192 1.18 -21.29 7.06
N GLN A 193 1.78 -20.65 6.06
CA GLN A 193 2.83 -19.67 6.27
C GLN A 193 2.29 -18.46 7.05
N VAL A 194 3.10 -17.88 7.94
CA VAL A 194 2.77 -16.61 8.59
C VAL A 194 2.99 -15.47 7.61
N ALA A 195 1.96 -14.66 7.40
CA ALA A 195 2.03 -13.47 6.58
C ALA A 195 1.14 -12.37 7.18
N ALA A 196 1.56 -11.12 7.00
CA ALA A 196 0.89 -9.94 7.55
C ALA A 196 -0.04 -9.28 6.52
N ASN A 197 -1.09 -8.63 7.01
CA ASN A 197 -1.93 -7.77 6.17
C ASN A 197 -1.10 -6.61 5.62
N LYS A 198 -1.37 -6.23 4.38
CA LYS A 198 -0.74 -5.06 3.73
C LYS A 198 -1.72 -3.90 3.80
N ILE A 199 -1.29 -2.79 4.37
CA ILE A 199 -2.09 -1.58 4.51
C ILE A 199 -1.27 -0.42 3.93
N PRO A 200 -1.79 0.31 2.92
CA PRO A 200 -1.08 1.45 2.36
C PRO A 200 -0.79 2.51 3.41
N GLY A 201 0.39 3.09 3.34
CA GLY A 201 0.87 4.14 4.23
C GLY A 201 1.47 3.63 5.53
N LEU A 202 1.33 2.34 5.87
CA LEU A 202 1.96 1.73 7.04
C LEU A 202 3.33 1.10 6.67
N ASN A 203 4.12 1.81 5.88
CA ASN A 203 5.47 1.41 5.47
C ASN A 203 6.46 2.58 5.67
N ALA A 204 7.70 2.42 5.20
CA ALA A 204 8.73 3.44 5.38
C ALA A 204 8.46 4.72 4.56
N GLY A 205 7.94 4.57 3.34
CA GLY A 205 7.66 5.68 2.43
C GLY A 205 6.28 6.31 2.60
N GLY A 206 5.42 5.79 3.47
CA GLY A 206 4.10 6.38 3.74
C GLY A 206 3.13 6.36 2.56
N ASP A 207 3.50 5.75 1.43
CA ASP A 207 2.68 5.65 0.21
C ASP A 207 2.01 6.98 -0.19
N GLU A 208 2.77 8.08 -0.17
CA GLU A 208 2.28 9.41 -0.52
C GLU A 208 1.67 9.44 -1.93
N GLY A 209 0.51 10.07 -2.06
CA GLY A 209 -0.24 10.10 -3.32
C GLY A 209 -1.01 8.81 -3.67
N HIS A 210 -1.02 7.80 -2.79
CA HIS A 210 -1.86 6.62 -3.00
C HIS A 210 -3.37 6.97 -2.91
N PRO A 211 -4.18 6.76 -3.97
CA PRO A 211 -5.53 7.32 -4.08
C PRO A 211 -6.55 6.75 -3.08
N PHE A 212 -6.33 5.53 -2.59
CA PHE A 212 -7.27 4.81 -1.72
C PHE A 212 -6.75 4.56 -0.29
N MET A 213 -5.86 5.42 0.19
CA MET A 213 -5.33 5.32 1.55
C MET A 213 -6.40 5.61 2.61
N MET A 214 -6.38 4.87 3.73
CA MET A 214 -7.29 5.13 4.84
C MET A 214 -6.87 6.37 5.64
N LYS A 215 -7.82 7.26 5.97
CA LYS A 215 -7.56 8.45 6.81
C LYS A 215 -6.87 8.14 8.12
N GLY A 216 -7.21 7.01 8.75
CA GLY A 216 -6.60 6.61 10.02
C GLY A 216 -5.10 6.32 9.89
N VAL A 217 -4.67 5.76 8.77
CA VAL A 217 -3.26 5.47 8.51
C VAL A 217 -2.51 6.76 8.19
N ASP A 218 -3.04 7.59 7.31
CA ASP A 218 -2.51 8.92 6.99
C ASP A 218 -2.36 9.80 8.26
N THR A 219 -3.33 9.73 9.18
CA THR A 219 -3.25 10.46 10.46
C THR A 219 -2.10 9.95 11.35
N ILE A 220 -1.69 8.68 11.24
CA ILE A 220 -0.62 8.11 12.08
C ILE A 220 0.75 8.26 11.39
N THR A 221 0.87 7.83 10.14
CA THR A 221 2.13 7.70 9.39
C THR A 221 2.24 8.59 8.17
N GLY A 222 1.24 9.42 7.86
CA GLY A 222 1.28 10.35 6.74
C GLY A 222 2.50 11.27 6.81
N GLN A 223 3.10 11.53 5.65
CA GLN A 223 4.39 12.22 5.58
C GLN A 223 4.33 13.65 6.11
N VAL A 224 3.23 14.36 5.85
CA VAL A 224 3.07 15.76 6.27
C VAL A 224 2.30 15.87 7.58
N ASN A 225 1.07 15.32 7.61
CA ASN A 225 0.13 15.53 8.71
C ASN A 225 0.08 14.37 9.73
N GLY A 226 0.97 13.39 9.61
CA GLY A 226 0.98 12.21 10.46
C GLY A 226 1.54 12.48 11.86
N PHE A 227 0.93 11.86 12.88
CA PHE A 227 1.41 11.93 14.26
C PHE A 227 2.86 11.49 14.44
N ARG A 228 3.34 10.55 13.61
CA ARG A 228 4.74 10.10 13.60
C ARG A 228 5.73 11.26 13.37
N ASN A 229 5.34 12.27 12.59
CA ASN A 229 6.20 13.40 12.24
C ASN A 229 5.90 14.62 13.11
N ILE A 230 4.63 14.88 13.41
CA ILE A 230 4.20 16.04 14.21
C ILE A 230 4.59 15.89 15.69
N ALA A 231 4.40 14.72 16.30
CA ALA A 231 4.61 14.57 17.74
C ALA A 231 6.06 14.83 18.19
N PRO A 232 7.09 14.33 17.48
CA PRO A 232 8.48 14.69 17.77
C PRO A 232 8.77 16.19 17.57
N ALA A 233 8.24 16.80 16.51
CA ALA A 233 8.42 18.23 16.22
C ALA A 233 7.78 19.13 17.29
N LEU A 234 6.62 18.74 17.82
CA LEU A 234 5.98 19.43 18.93
C LEU A 234 6.80 19.31 20.22
N ALA A 235 7.35 18.11 20.49
CA ALA A 235 8.19 17.88 21.66
C ALA A 235 9.52 18.67 21.60
N SER A 236 10.15 18.74 20.43
CA SER A 236 11.37 19.53 20.24
C SER A 236 11.08 21.03 20.36
N THR A 237 9.99 21.51 19.76
CA THR A 237 9.52 22.89 19.92
C THR A 237 9.28 23.22 21.40
N ALA A 238 8.55 22.38 22.14
CA ALA A 238 8.31 22.58 23.57
C ALA A 238 9.61 22.61 24.39
N THR A 239 10.57 21.75 24.04
CA THR A 239 11.91 21.74 24.66
C THR A 239 12.66 23.05 24.39
N SER A 240 12.61 23.55 23.15
CA SER A 240 13.18 24.85 22.78
C SER A 240 12.61 25.98 23.64
N PHE A 241 11.28 26.07 23.79
CA PHE A 241 10.65 27.05 24.67
C PHE A 241 11.01 26.87 26.15
N SER A 242 11.10 25.63 26.64
CA SER A 242 11.51 25.34 28.01
C SER A 242 12.94 25.80 28.31
N LEU A 243 13.88 25.52 27.40
CA LEU A 243 15.27 25.96 27.50
C LEU A 243 15.41 27.48 27.40
N LEU A 244 14.65 28.11 26.49
CA LEU A 244 14.58 29.56 26.36
C LEU A 244 14.09 30.23 27.65
N ALA A 245 13.07 29.66 28.30
CA ALA A 245 12.57 30.14 29.57
C ALA A 245 13.61 30.00 30.69
N ALA A 246 14.28 28.84 30.77
CA ALA A 246 15.34 28.60 31.75
C ALA A 246 16.55 29.53 31.58
N GLY A 247 16.88 29.91 30.34
CA GLY A 247 17.93 30.87 30.00
C GLY A 247 17.56 32.35 30.16
N GLY A 248 16.34 32.66 30.63
CA GLY A 248 15.89 34.04 30.84
C GLY A 248 15.44 34.79 29.57
N GLY A 249 15.17 34.07 28.47
CA GLY A 249 14.76 34.66 27.19
C GLY A 249 13.40 35.39 27.22
N PHE A 250 12.53 35.07 28.19
CA PHE A 250 11.20 35.68 28.35
C PHE A 250 11.17 36.76 29.46
N GLY A 251 12.18 37.63 29.49
CA GLY A 251 12.22 38.76 30.40
C GLY A 251 11.08 39.77 30.18
N PRO A 252 10.84 40.70 31.13
CA PRO A 252 9.71 41.64 31.08
C PRO A 252 9.82 42.71 29.97
N SER A 253 10.93 42.75 29.23
CA SER A 253 11.15 43.71 28.14
C SER A 253 10.96 43.01 26.78
N PRO A 254 10.16 43.58 25.86
CA PRO A 254 9.98 43.04 24.50
C PRO A 254 11.29 42.87 23.70
N ALA A 255 12.37 43.55 24.12
CA ALA A 255 13.69 43.47 23.48
C ALA A 255 14.27 42.03 23.45
N GLY A 256 13.89 41.18 24.41
CA GLY A 256 14.29 39.77 24.43
C GLY A 256 13.66 38.93 23.32
N LEU A 257 12.52 39.37 22.75
CA LEU A 257 11.76 38.62 21.74
C LEU A 257 12.14 38.99 20.29
N VAL A 258 12.90 40.07 20.09
CA VAL A 258 13.32 40.57 18.77
C VAL A 258 14.04 39.52 17.91
N PRO A 259 14.90 38.63 18.45
CA PRO A 259 15.57 37.58 17.66
C PRO A 259 14.65 36.48 17.12
N PHE A 260 13.39 36.41 17.57
CA PHE A 260 12.47 35.32 17.24
C PHE A 260 11.40 35.71 16.21
N THR A 261 11.33 37.00 15.82
CA THR A 261 10.24 37.53 14.99
C THR A 261 10.21 36.99 13.55
N THR A 262 11.32 36.41 13.08
CA THR A 262 11.46 35.83 11.74
C THR A 262 11.57 34.30 11.77
N LEU A 263 11.41 33.65 12.93
CA LEU A 263 11.57 32.21 13.06
C LEU A 263 10.24 31.48 12.88
N THR A 264 10.28 30.38 12.13
CA THR A 264 9.13 29.48 11.95
C THR A 264 9.10 28.42 13.05
N VAL A 265 7.96 27.72 13.18
CA VAL A 265 7.83 26.56 14.08
C VAL A 265 8.89 25.50 13.76
N ASP A 266 9.18 25.27 12.49
CA ASP A 266 10.24 24.33 12.07
C ASP A 266 11.61 24.74 12.60
N THR A 267 11.87 26.04 12.70
CA THR A 267 13.13 26.54 13.25
C THR A 267 13.24 26.20 14.73
N PHE A 268 12.15 26.29 15.50
CA PHE A 268 12.13 25.84 16.89
C PHE A 268 12.21 24.32 17.03
N ALA A 269 11.67 23.58 16.07
CA ALA A 269 11.66 22.12 16.10
C ALA A 269 13.01 21.48 15.73
N SER A 270 13.78 22.13 14.85
CA SER A 270 15.02 21.58 14.26
C SER A 270 16.32 22.19 14.79
N SER A 271 16.25 23.34 15.49
CA SER A 271 17.46 24.02 15.97
C SER A 271 17.94 23.53 17.33
N ALA A 272 19.26 23.41 17.48
CA ALA A 272 19.90 23.42 18.80
C ALA A 272 19.96 24.87 19.33
N TRP A 273 19.87 25.09 20.64
CA TRP A 273 19.85 26.45 21.23
C TRP A 273 21.05 26.69 22.14
N ASN A 274 21.79 27.78 21.93
CA ASN A 274 22.92 28.17 22.76
C ASN A 274 22.46 29.08 23.90
N ILE A 275 22.42 28.54 25.12
CA ILE A 275 21.94 29.23 26.34
C ILE A 275 23.06 29.92 27.14
N THR A 276 24.29 29.99 26.60
CA THR A 276 25.49 30.42 27.33
C THR A 276 25.86 31.90 27.15
N GLY A 277 25.08 32.66 26.37
CA GLY A 277 25.34 34.08 26.07
C GLY A 277 24.20 35.01 26.51
N PRO A 278 24.40 36.35 26.48
CA PRO A 278 23.40 37.33 26.91
C PRO A 278 22.17 37.42 25.99
N VAL A 279 22.26 36.83 24.80
CA VAL A 279 21.17 36.65 23.84
C VAL A 279 21.15 35.16 23.49
N ILE A 280 20.00 34.52 23.64
CA ILE A 280 19.85 33.11 23.26
C ILE A 280 19.68 33.05 21.73
N THR A 281 20.57 32.35 21.05
CA THR A 281 20.58 32.19 19.60
C THR A 281 20.58 30.71 19.22
N PRO A 282 20.06 30.34 18.03
CA PRO A 282 20.27 29.00 17.49
C PRO A 282 21.77 28.67 17.40
N ALA A 283 22.15 27.49 17.89
CA ALA A 283 23.50 26.95 17.87
C ALA A 283 23.79 26.31 16.50
N GLY A 284 23.89 27.14 15.47
CA GLY A 284 24.12 26.70 14.09
C GLY A 284 22.88 26.11 13.44
N PHE A 285 22.60 26.54 12.21
CA PHE A 285 21.59 25.90 11.36
C PHE A 285 22.14 24.53 10.94
N ALA A 286 21.53 23.43 11.38
CA ALA A 286 21.72 22.19 10.64
C ALA A 286 21.01 22.39 9.30
N THR A 287 21.77 22.54 8.22
CA THR A 287 21.23 22.55 6.85
C THR A 287 20.71 21.15 6.52
N GLY A 288 19.53 20.84 7.07
CA GLY A 288 18.62 19.83 6.54
C GLY A 288 17.93 20.45 5.32
N THR A 289 17.87 19.67 4.25
CA THR A 289 17.44 20.09 2.92
C THR A 289 16.11 20.83 2.93
N SER A 290 16.12 21.97 2.22
CA SER A 290 15.02 22.86 1.87
C SER A 290 13.62 22.23 1.86
N ASP A 291 12.84 22.54 2.89
CA ASP A 291 11.41 22.80 2.74
C ASP A 291 10.93 23.81 3.81
N SER A 292 11.66 24.91 3.95
CA SER A 292 11.22 26.02 4.80
C SER A 292 10.46 27.03 3.95
N VAL A 293 9.13 27.05 4.11
CA VAL A 293 8.27 28.12 3.61
C VAL A 293 8.73 29.45 4.21
N ALA A 294 9.41 30.26 3.41
CA ALA A 294 9.52 31.68 3.67
C ALA A 294 8.17 32.30 3.30
N ILE A 295 7.39 32.71 4.30
CA ILE A 295 6.30 33.65 4.07
C ILE A 295 6.97 34.98 3.78
N ASP A 296 7.13 35.27 2.48
CA ASP A 296 7.56 36.58 2.01
C ASP A 296 6.50 37.61 2.45
N ASN A 297 6.90 38.59 3.25
CA ASN A 297 6.01 39.66 3.70
C ASN A 297 6.00 40.73 2.60
N PRO A 298 4.88 40.98 1.90
CA PRO A 298 4.83 41.94 0.79
C PRO A 298 4.82 43.41 1.26
N ALA A 299 5.39 43.72 2.42
CA ALA A 299 5.41 45.07 2.99
C ALA A 299 6.83 45.53 3.33
N ALA A 300 7.70 45.58 2.32
CA ALA A 300 8.96 46.31 2.40
C ALA A 300 9.52 46.67 1.00
N GLU A 301 8.76 47.38 0.18
CA GLU A 301 9.36 48.21 -0.89
C GLU A 301 8.85 49.64 -0.74
N ASN A 302 9.80 50.56 -0.62
CA ASN A 302 9.61 52.01 -0.77
C ASN A 302 9.25 52.35 -2.22
#